data_AF-A0AAX4I6X1-F1
#
_entry.id   AF-A0AAX4I6X1-F1
#
_cell.length_a   1.000
_cell.length_b   1.000
_cell.length_c   1.000
_cell.angle_alpha   90.00
_cell.angle_beta   90.00
_cell.angle_gamma   90.00
#
_symmetry.space_group_name_H-M   'P 1'
#
loop_
_entity.id
_entity.type
_entity.pdbx_description
1 polymer ?
#
loop_
_entity_poly.entity_id
_entity_poly.type
_entity_poly.pdbx_seq_one_letter_code
_entity_poly.pdbx_strand_id
1 'polypeptide(L)'
;MPYSPTRAFPHPLANIQRSNLSPSTTNYLSYGMVELLTWQGLGDIINDWRRKTLNLEPLTAIVATSVLESQKVPYTYCWSPALVAKPADWPSHIDVCGFFFREEPRYTPPRDIAEFLQGGPSPIYIGFGSIVMENAEAMTDIILSSIRKCGVRAIISKGWSNLGEGKQDENAIFIGDCPHEWLFKHVAGVIHHGGAGTTACGLLNGCPTFIVPFFGDQPFWGEMVAAAGAGPRPVGRKELVEATLVAGIQTLLSPDTKRASQKISEMMKKESGVKRAVQSFHRNLPFDTMTCDLLPEEYAVWTYRSKLLQKKQRKKYTNGLKISPRAVRILNNNNNNNNSLDLTKLELNQPKPVEIENKRWDPLTATSSALVGSLVDFSTGMGDLVSAPMKKIRHGTGKHGTGNKVGGGDAASSGTDATSSTSADDDLRSKHSGAGKSAKKGSSKVAMSLIKGTFVDVPCALTEGLHNIPELYGEKVRKHDKITDWKSGASEAGKNFAYGFFDASWGLFKQPIEGAMKRGPLGLVTGLGKAGMGLVAKPGSAMFGLLAYPALGIYKSLVGSLSKTEKQIMEARLAHDAYFANLEPITDQEMNSVLGQWRSE
;
A
#
# COMPACT_ATOMS: atom_id res chain seq x y z
N MET A 1 15.86 -0.73 -1.18
CA MET A 1 15.11 -1.84 -0.57
C MET A 1 13.87 -2.20 -1.39
N PRO A 2 13.62 -3.49 -1.73
CA PRO A 2 12.35 -3.94 -2.28
C PRO A 2 11.20 -3.83 -1.26
N TYR A 3 10.06 -3.32 -1.72
CA TYR A 3 8.78 -3.21 -0.99
C TYR A 3 7.64 -3.98 -1.68
N SER A 4 7.84 -4.38 -2.94
CA SER A 4 6.84 -5.09 -3.73
C SER A 4 6.96 -6.59 -3.47
N PRO A 5 5.86 -7.28 -3.11
CA PRO A 5 5.88 -8.71 -2.84
C PRO A 5 6.53 -9.53 -3.95
N THR A 6 7.38 -10.47 -3.57
CA THR A 6 8.00 -11.45 -4.49
C THR A 6 8.35 -12.73 -3.76
N ARG A 7 8.40 -13.83 -4.51
CA ARG A 7 8.88 -15.13 -4.07
C ARG A 7 10.41 -15.25 -4.10
N ALA A 8 11.11 -14.33 -4.76
CA ALA A 8 12.56 -14.43 -4.99
C ALA A 8 13.41 -14.20 -3.74
N PHE A 9 13.04 -13.24 -2.91
CA PHE A 9 13.76 -12.88 -1.68
C PHE A 9 12.78 -12.29 -0.64
N PRO A 10 13.08 -12.41 0.66
CA PRO A 10 12.21 -11.89 1.70
C PRO A 10 12.23 -10.36 1.74
N HIS A 11 11.22 -9.78 2.38
CA HIS A 11 11.17 -8.37 2.69
C HIS A 11 12.38 -8.01 3.57
N PRO A 12 13.19 -6.99 3.25
CA PRO A 12 14.47 -6.76 3.95
C PRO A 12 14.37 -6.41 5.43
N LEU A 13 13.22 -5.91 5.87
CA LEU A 13 12.93 -5.68 7.30
C LEU A 13 12.39 -6.91 8.04
N ALA A 14 12.13 -8.02 7.33
CA ALA A 14 11.65 -9.24 7.95
C ALA A 14 12.84 -10.13 8.38
N ASN A 15 12.97 -10.36 9.68
CA ASN A 15 13.97 -11.28 10.23
C ASN A 15 13.33 -12.64 10.54
N ILE A 16 13.18 -13.48 9.51
CA ILE A 16 12.55 -14.80 9.64
C ILE A 16 13.64 -15.86 9.86
N GLN A 17 13.82 -16.29 11.11
CA GLN A 17 14.83 -17.29 11.46
C GLN A 17 14.41 -18.73 11.15
N ARG A 18 13.11 -19.03 11.27
CA ARG A 18 12.54 -20.36 11.02
C ARG A 18 11.13 -20.23 10.44
N SER A 19 10.82 -21.08 9.47
CA SER A 19 9.50 -21.18 8.85
C SER A 19 9.25 -22.64 8.47
N ASN A 20 8.03 -23.12 8.68
CA ASN A 20 7.57 -24.45 8.22
C ASN A 20 7.07 -24.42 6.76
N LEU A 21 7.13 -23.26 6.10
CA LEU A 21 6.68 -23.06 4.73
C LEU A 21 7.86 -23.14 3.75
N SER A 22 7.55 -23.31 2.46
CA SER A 22 8.59 -23.22 1.42
C SER A 22 9.28 -21.85 1.47
N PRO A 23 10.58 -21.75 1.11
CA PRO A 23 11.29 -20.46 1.08
C PRO A 23 10.58 -19.41 0.23
N SER A 24 10.05 -19.82 -0.94
CA SER A 24 9.34 -18.90 -1.85
C SER A 24 8.06 -18.34 -1.23
N THR A 25 7.31 -19.18 -0.49
CA THR A 25 6.10 -18.75 0.22
C THR A 25 6.45 -17.85 1.40
N THR A 26 7.51 -18.20 2.14
CA THR A 26 8.02 -17.40 3.27
C THR A 26 8.44 -16.01 2.80
N ASN A 27 9.16 -15.93 1.66
CA ASN A 27 9.55 -14.68 1.04
C ASN A 27 8.34 -13.81 0.71
N TYR A 28 7.34 -14.35 0.03
CA TYR A 28 6.15 -13.59 -0.36
C TYR A 28 5.35 -13.09 0.86
N LEU A 29 5.12 -13.95 1.85
CA LEU A 29 4.34 -13.60 3.05
C LEU A 29 5.05 -12.58 3.95
N SER A 30 6.38 -12.51 3.90
CA SER A 30 7.15 -11.55 4.68
C SER A 30 6.81 -10.08 4.35
N TYR A 31 6.40 -9.78 3.11
CA TYR A 31 5.96 -8.45 2.71
C TYR A 31 4.64 -8.06 3.38
N GLY A 32 3.65 -8.96 3.35
CA GLY A 32 2.38 -8.73 4.02
C GLY A 32 2.52 -8.55 5.54
N MET A 33 3.45 -9.29 6.17
CA MET A 33 3.76 -9.14 7.59
C MET A 33 4.32 -7.75 7.92
N VAL A 34 5.29 -7.25 7.14
CA VAL A 34 5.90 -5.94 7.39
C VAL A 34 4.92 -4.80 7.10
N GLU A 35 4.13 -4.90 6.03
CA GLU A 35 3.07 -3.94 5.72
C GLU A 35 2.02 -3.89 6.84
N LEU A 36 1.61 -5.05 7.39
CA LEU A 36 0.64 -5.10 8.49
C LEU A 36 1.19 -4.47 9.77
N LEU A 37 2.44 -4.75 10.14
CA LEU A 37 3.09 -4.15 11.32
C LEU A 37 3.26 -2.63 11.14
N THR A 38 3.63 -2.19 9.94
CA THR A 38 3.73 -0.76 9.59
C THR A 38 2.36 -0.09 9.73
N TRP A 39 1.31 -0.72 9.22
CA TRP A 39 -0.05 -0.21 9.33
C TRP A 39 -0.56 -0.22 10.78
N GLN A 40 -0.21 -1.21 11.59
CA GLN A 40 -0.58 -1.24 13.01
C GLN A 40 0.01 -0.05 13.78
N GLY A 41 1.23 0.38 13.44
CA GLY A 41 1.88 1.52 14.10
C GLY A 41 1.46 2.91 13.59
N LEU A 42 0.95 3.01 12.36
CA LEU A 42 0.68 4.30 11.69
C LEU A 42 -0.77 4.48 11.23
N GLY A 43 -1.58 3.43 11.23
CA GLY A 43 -2.87 3.39 10.55
C GLY A 43 -3.92 4.34 11.15
N ASP A 44 -3.89 4.57 12.46
CA ASP A 44 -4.72 5.56 13.15
C ASP A 44 -4.32 6.99 12.78
N ILE A 45 -3.03 7.33 12.80
CA ILE A 45 -2.47 8.62 12.40
C ILE A 45 -2.82 8.91 10.93
N ILE A 46 -2.59 7.94 10.05
CA ILE A 46 -2.90 8.04 8.62
C ILE A 46 -4.40 8.23 8.41
N ASN A 47 -5.25 7.43 9.08
CA ASN A 47 -6.71 7.54 8.91
C ASN A 47 -7.29 8.82 9.50
N ASP A 48 -6.70 9.35 10.57
CA ASP A 48 -7.07 10.64 11.12
C ASP A 48 -6.72 11.78 10.17
N TRP A 49 -5.53 11.77 9.57
CA TRP A 49 -5.16 12.72 8.52
C TRP A 49 -6.07 12.60 7.28
N ARG A 50 -6.34 11.37 6.81
CA ARG A 50 -7.25 11.12 5.67
C ARG A 50 -8.63 11.71 5.92
N ARG A 51 -9.22 11.49 7.09
CA ARG A 51 -10.58 11.98 7.42
C ARG A 51 -10.62 13.47 7.72
N LYS A 52 -9.70 13.97 8.55
CA LYS A 52 -9.75 15.34 9.08
C LYS A 52 -9.19 16.37 8.11
N THR A 53 -8.22 16.00 7.27
CA THR A 53 -7.52 16.92 6.36
C THR A 53 -7.92 16.68 4.91
N LEU A 54 -7.80 15.43 4.42
CA LEU A 54 -8.02 15.13 3.01
C LEU A 54 -9.49 14.89 2.64
N ASN A 55 -10.37 14.76 3.63
CA ASN A 55 -11.76 14.32 3.43
C ASN A 55 -11.87 12.99 2.65
N LEU A 56 -10.95 12.07 2.92
CA LEU A 56 -10.96 10.72 2.36
C LEU A 56 -11.52 9.71 3.36
N GLU A 57 -12.13 8.64 2.85
CA GLU A 57 -12.53 7.51 3.67
C GLU A 57 -11.31 6.87 4.37
N PRO A 58 -11.46 6.41 5.62
CA PRO A 58 -10.41 5.65 6.27
C PRO A 58 -10.18 4.33 5.53
N LEU A 59 -8.94 3.85 5.53
CA LEU A 59 -8.57 2.54 5.03
C LEU A 59 -8.66 1.52 6.17
N THR A 60 -9.12 0.31 5.84
CA THR A 60 -8.96 -0.85 6.71
C THR A 60 -7.54 -1.40 6.58
N ALA A 61 -7.09 -2.24 7.53
CA ALA A 61 -5.75 -2.82 7.47
C ALA A 61 -5.51 -3.59 6.16
N ILE A 62 -6.44 -4.45 5.73
CA ILE A 62 -6.30 -5.25 4.51
C ILE A 62 -6.22 -4.37 3.26
N VAL A 63 -7.07 -3.34 3.18
CA VAL A 63 -7.06 -2.42 2.03
C VAL A 63 -5.77 -1.62 2.04
N ALA A 64 -5.31 -1.15 3.19
CA ALA A 64 -4.09 -0.37 3.29
C ALA A 64 -2.85 -1.17 2.87
N THR A 65 -2.71 -2.41 3.33
CA THR A 65 -1.55 -3.25 3.00
C THR A 65 -1.55 -3.74 1.54
N SER A 66 -2.69 -3.67 0.84
CA SER A 66 -2.82 -4.08 -0.56
C SER A 66 -3.11 -2.91 -1.52
N VAL A 67 -3.18 -1.67 -1.04
CA VAL A 67 -3.62 -0.53 -1.87
C VAL A 67 -2.69 -0.28 -3.04
N LEU A 68 -1.37 -0.40 -2.83
CA LEU A 68 -0.39 -0.15 -3.88
C LEU A 68 -0.47 -1.21 -4.98
N GLU A 69 -0.66 -2.47 -4.60
CA GLU A 69 -0.82 -3.59 -5.54
C GLU A 69 -2.16 -3.54 -6.27
N SER A 70 -3.27 -3.35 -5.55
CA SER A 70 -4.62 -3.30 -6.12
C SER A 70 -4.81 -2.14 -7.09
N GLN A 71 -4.20 -0.99 -6.80
CA GLN A 71 -4.22 0.19 -7.67
C GLN A 71 -3.13 0.15 -8.75
N LYS A 72 -2.29 -0.90 -8.76
CA LYS A 72 -1.15 -1.07 -9.68
C LYS A 72 -0.30 0.20 -9.75
N VAL A 73 0.06 0.73 -8.58
CA VAL A 73 0.85 1.96 -8.47
C VAL A 73 2.21 1.69 -9.13
N PRO A 74 2.57 2.44 -10.19
CA PRO A 74 3.84 2.24 -10.87
C PRO A 74 5.01 2.43 -9.91
N TYR A 75 5.94 1.49 -9.89
CA TYR A 75 7.11 1.52 -9.02
C TYR A 75 8.38 1.33 -9.83
N THR A 76 9.40 2.15 -9.60
CA THR A 76 10.70 2.00 -10.26
C THR A 76 11.79 1.87 -9.21
N TYR A 77 12.40 0.70 -9.15
CA TYR A 77 13.50 0.40 -8.26
C TYR A 77 14.84 0.84 -8.88
N CYS A 78 15.51 1.75 -8.18
CA CYS A 78 16.75 2.38 -8.60
C CYS A 78 17.99 1.59 -8.15
N TRP A 79 18.05 0.31 -8.53
CA TRP A 79 19.24 -0.53 -8.35
C TRP A 79 19.61 -1.22 -9.67
N SER A 80 20.85 -1.70 -9.75
CA SER A 80 21.34 -2.40 -10.93
C SER A 80 20.69 -3.78 -11.09
N PRO A 81 20.09 -4.09 -12.26
CA PRO A 81 19.65 -5.44 -12.58
C PRO A 81 20.80 -6.45 -12.69
N ALA A 82 22.05 -6.01 -12.80
CA ALA A 82 23.23 -6.88 -12.75
C ALA A 82 23.50 -7.45 -11.35
N LEU A 83 23.10 -6.71 -10.31
CA LEU A 83 23.18 -7.17 -8.92
C LEU A 83 21.89 -7.88 -8.50
N VAL A 84 20.74 -7.21 -8.65
CA VAL A 84 19.42 -7.76 -8.30
C VAL A 84 18.51 -7.64 -9.53
N ALA A 85 18.38 -8.74 -10.26
CA ALA A 85 17.51 -8.82 -11.42
C ALA A 85 16.03 -8.59 -11.02
N LYS A 86 15.23 -8.08 -11.96
CA LYS A 86 13.78 -7.97 -11.78
C LYS A 86 13.20 -9.38 -11.54
N PRO A 87 12.54 -9.64 -10.41
CA PRO A 87 11.83 -10.89 -10.18
C PRO A 87 10.80 -11.18 -11.27
N ALA A 88 10.71 -12.46 -11.67
CA ALA A 88 9.82 -12.90 -12.74
C ALA A 88 8.33 -12.78 -12.39
N ASP A 89 8.00 -12.75 -11.09
CA ASP A 89 6.64 -12.58 -10.58
C ASP A 89 6.22 -11.12 -10.44
N TRP A 90 7.10 -10.15 -10.76
CA TRP A 90 6.72 -8.74 -10.77
C TRP A 90 5.99 -8.32 -12.05
N PRO A 91 4.85 -7.60 -11.92
CA PRO A 91 4.08 -7.10 -13.06
C PRO A 91 4.82 -6.03 -13.87
N SER A 92 4.26 -5.65 -15.02
CA SER A 92 4.87 -4.71 -15.97
C SER A 92 4.97 -3.26 -15.46
N HIS A 93 4.19 -2.88 -14.44
CA HIS A 93 4.24 -1.55 -13.83
C HIS A 93 5.32 -1.40 -12.75
N ILE A 94 6.06 -2.49 -12.46
CA ILE A 94 7.18 -2.49 -11.52
C ILE A 94 8.46 -2.70 -12.31
N ASP A 95 9.36 -1.73 -12.28
CA ASP A 95 10.58 -1.71 -13.07
C ASP A 95 11.84 -1.71 -12.20
N VAL A 96 12.93 -2.22 -12.74
CA VAL A 96 14.29 -2.07 -12.21
C VAL A 96 15.09 -1.30 -13.25
N CYS A 97 15.55 -0.10 -12.91
CA CYS A 97 16.10 0.83 -13.91
C CYS A 97 17.63 0.92 -13.93
N GLY A 98 18.31 0.54 -12.85
CA GLY A 98 19.73 0.84 -12.64
C GLY A 98 19.93 1.82 -11.47
N PHE A 99 21.12 1.84 -10.90
CA PHE A 99 21.47 2.84 -9.87
C PHE A 99 21.56 4.25 -10.47
N PHE A 100 21.36 5.26 -9.62
CA PHE A 100 21.58 6.66 -9.98
C PHE A 100 22.94 7.11 -9.49
N PHE A 101 23.81 7.47 -10.43
CA PHE A 101 25.12 8.00 -10.13
C PHE A 101 25.16 9.49 -10.48
N ARG A 102 25.77 10.27 -9.61
CA ARG A 102 26.17 11.65 -9.88
C ARG A 102 27.49 11.65 -10.64
N GLU A 103 27.79 12.77 -11.29
CA GLU A 103 29.14 12.99 -11.80
C GLU A 103 30.13 13.06 -10.64
N GLU A 104 31.29 12.45 -10.86
CA GLU A 104 32.38 12.46 -9.90
C GLU A 104 32.89 13.89 -9.70
N PRO A 105 32.98 14.36 -8.44
CA PRO A 105 33.50 15.70 -8.18
C PRO A 105 34.99 15.78 -8.53
N ARG A 106 35.43 16.95 -9.00
CA ARG A 106 36.87 17.25 -9.08
C ARG A 106 37.44 17.25 -7.66
N TYR A 107 38.33 16.32 -7.36
CA TYR A 107 38.91 16.15 -6.03
C TYR A 107 40.43 16.03 -6.14
N THR A 108 41.14 16.75 -5.27
CA THR A 108 42.59 16.61 -5.07
C THR A 108 42.82 16.07 -3.68
N PRO A 109 43.39 14.86 -3.52
CA PRO A 109 43.60 14.28 -2.20
C PRO A 109 44.62 15.10 -1.39
N PRO A 110 44.41 15.23 -0.07
CA PRO A 110 45.46 15.60 0.87
C PRO A 110 46.74 14.78 0.68
N ARG A 111 47.89 15.41 1.00
CA ARG A 111 49.22 14.84 0.75
C ARG A 111 49.44 13.49 1.41
N ASP A 112 49.00 13.35 2.65
CA ASP A 112 49.05 12.11 3.43
C ASP A 112 48.28 10.95 2.76
N ILE A 113 47.07 11.22 2.24
CA ILE A 113 46.29 10.23 1.49
C ILE A 113 47.00 9.86 0.19
N ALA A 114 47.53 10.84 -0.54
CA ALA A 114 48.23 10.61 -1.79
C ALA A 114 49.52 9.78 -1.59
N GLU A 115 50.32 10.12 -0.59
CA GLU A 115 51.55 9.40 -0.22
C GLU A 115 51.22 7.97 0.26
N PHE A 116 50.19 7.80 1.09
CA PHE A 116 49.76 6.47 1.54
C PHE A 116 49.33 5.58 0.37
N LEU A 117 48.55 6.11 -0.58
CA LEU A 117 48.15 5.35 -1.77
C LEU A 117 49.36 4.92 -2.62
N GLN A 118 50.34 5.81 -2.80
CA GLN A 118 51.55 5.54 -3.60
C GLN A 118 52.57 4.63 -2.89
N GLY A 119 52.58 4.60 -1.56
CA GLY A 119 53.58 3.90 -0.75
C GLY A 119 53.51 2.36 -0.73
N GLY A 120 52.74 1.71 -1.61
CA GLY A 120 52.62 0.24 -1.61
C GLY A 120 51.42 -0.34 -2.38
N PRO A 121 51.03 -1.60 -2.10
CA PRO A 121 49.89 -2.27 -2.74
C PRO A 121 48.54 -1.63 -2.43
N SER A 122 47.59 -1.58 -3.37
CA SER A 122 46.28 -0.94 -3.17
C SER A 122 45.61 -1.34 -1.85
N PRO A 123 45.26 -0.37 -0.97
CA PRO A 123 44.67 -0.66 0.32
C PRO A 123 43.21 -1.12 0.18
N ILE A 124 42.63 -1.67 1.25
CA ILE A 124 41.17 -1.82 1.39
C ILE A 124 40.57 -0.56 2.02
N TYR A 125 39.33 -0.22 1.67
CA TYR A 125 38.57 0.81 2.39
C TYR A 125 37.76 0.18 3.52
N ILE A 126 37.72 0.80 4.69
CA ILE A 126 36.83 0.44 5.80
C ILE A 126 36.07 1.69 6.26
N GLY A 127 34.74 1.66 6.21
CA GLY A 127 33.94 2.78 6.69
C GLY A 127 32.48 2.41 6.95
N PHE A 128 32.03 2.59 8.19
CA PHE A 128 30.66 2.31 8.60
C PHE A 128 29.73 3.51 8.50
N GLY A 129 30.21 4.65 7.97
CA GLY A 129 29.40 5.85 7.76
C GLY A 129 29.01 6.56 9.07
N SER A 130 27.85 7.21 9.06
CA SER A 130 27.30 8.00 10.17
C SER A 130 26.66 7.15 11.28
N ILE A 131 27.25 6.00 11.58
CA ILE A 131 26.76 5.11 12.64
C ILE A 131 27.42 5.48 13.95
N VAL A 132 26.62 5.69 14.99
CA VAL A 132 27.09 5.85 16.37
C VAL A 132 27.33 4.47 16.95
N MET A 133 28.58 4.21 17.32
CA MET A 133 29.01 2.96 17.93
C MET A 133 29.27 3.15 19.41
N GLU A 134 28.77 2.23 20.23
CA GLU A 134 28.94 2.31 21.70
C GLU A 134 30.40 2.10 22.13
N ASN A 135 31.17 1.32 21.36
CA ASN A 135 32.59 1.07 21.63
C ASN A 135 33.41 1.15 20.35
N ALA A 136 33.73 2.38 19.94
CA ALA A 136 34.54 2.67 18.76
C ALA A 136 36.00 2.21 18.92
N GLU A 137 36.51 2.20 20.15
CA GLU A 137 37.89 1.79 20.45
C GLU A 137 38.08 0.30 20.18
N ALA A 138 37.22 -0.56 20.74
CA ALA A 138 37.30 -2.01 20.53
C ALA A 138 37.14 -2.39 19.05
N MET A 139 36.29 -1.69 18.31
CA MET A 139 36.18 -1.89 16.86
C MET A 139 37.48 -1.51 16.14
N THR A 140 38.08 -0.38 16.52
CA THR A 140 39.36 0.05 15.95
C THR A 140 40.44 -1.01 16.20
N ASP A 141 40.48 -1.60 17.40
CA ASP A 141 41.43 -2.68 17.71
C ASP A 141 41.21 -3.92 16.87
N ILE A 142 39.95 -4.36 16.71
CA ILE A 142 39.60 -5.49 15.85
C ILE A 142 40.01 -5.23 14.40
N ILE A 143 39.79 -4.01 13.90
CA ILE A 143 40.19 -3.62 12.53
C ILE A 143 41.71 -3.69 12.40
N LEU A 144 42.44 -3.01 13.27
CA LEU A 144 43.90 -2.91 13.20
C LEU A 144 44.56 -4.29 13.37
N SER A 145 44.06 -5.13 14.28
CA SER A 145 44.59 -6.48 14.45
C SER A 145 44.31 -7.37 13.22
N SER A 146 43.12 -7.25 12.62
CA SER A 146 42.73 -8.03 11.45
C SER A 146 43.53 -7.66 10.20
N ILE A 147 43.78 -6.36 9.96
CA ILE A 147 44.56 -5.92 8.79
C ILE A 147 46.02 -6.37 8.91
N ARG A 148 46.61 -6.30 10.11
CA ARG A 148 47.98 -6.79 10.37
C ARG A 148 48.08 -8.29 10.11
N LYS A 149 47.10 -9.06 10.59
CA LYS A 149 47.04 -10.52 10.39
C LYS A 149 46.84 -10.93 8.94
N CYS A 150 46.13 -10.10 8.16
CA CYS A 150 45.96 -10.31 6.72
C CYS A 150 47.15 -9.77 5.89
N GLY A 151 48.03 -8.97 6.49
CA GLY A 151 49.13 -8.31 5.78
C GLY A 151 48.65 -7.29 4.75
N VAL A 152 47.55 -6.57 5.02
CA VAL A 152 46.94 -5.62 4.09
C VAL A 152 46.97 -4.20 4.61
N ARG A 153 47.04 -3.23 3.70
CA ARG A 153 46.91 -1.81 4.02
C ARG A 153 45.44 -1.39 4.01
N ALA A 154 45.05 -0.43 4.86
CA ALA A 154 43.68 0.03 4.96
C ALA A 154 43.54 1.56 5.02
N ILE A 155 42.52 2.08 4.35
CA ILE A 155 42.02 3.45 4.52
C ILE A 155 40.76 3.36 5.37
N ILE A 156 40.80 3.93 6.57
CA ILE A 156 39.72 3.86 7.55
C ILE A 156 39.02 5.21 7.64
N SER A 157 37.74 5.26 7.28
CA SER A 157 36.93 6.46 7.48
C SER A 157 36.55 6.61 8.95
N LYS A 158 36.87 7.76 9.55
CA LYS A 158 36.58 8.04 10.96
C LYS A 158 35.07 8.00 11.27
N GLY A 159 34.24 8.46 10.34
CA GLY A 159 32.78 8.49 10.47
C GLY A 159 32.31 9.27 11.71
N TRP A 160 31.09 9.00 12.17
CA TRP A 160 30.51 9.64 13.37
C TRP A 160 31.00 9.02 14.69
N SER A 161 31.66 7.88 14.62
CA SER A 161 32.20 7.19 15.79
C SER A 161 33.66 7.53 16.08
N ASN A 162 34.26 8.48 15.34
CA ASN A 162 35.67 8.85 15.45
C ASN A 162 36.62 7.63 15.51
N LEU A 163 36.43 6.67 14.59
CA LEU A 163 37.29 5.48 14.54
C LEU A 163 38.76 5.90 14.42
N GLY A 164 39.64 5.29 15.21
CA GLY A 164 41.07 5.63 15.21
C GLY A 164 41.47 6.85 16.03
N GLU A 165 40.57 7.44 16.83
CA GLU A 165 40.95 8.54 17.73
C GLU A 165 42.11 8.10 18.65
N GLY A 166 43.24 8.82 18.58
CA GLY A 166 44.45 8.54 19.36
C GLY A 166 45.28 7.33 18.91
N LYS A 167 44.94 6.64 17.82
CA LYS A 167 45.67 5.46 17.32
C LYS A 167 46.41 5.74 16.02
N GLN A 168 47.57 5.10 15.85
CA GLN A 168 48.38 5.11 14.63
C GLN A 168 48.78 3.68 14.27
N ASP A 169 48.88 3.38 12.98
CA ASP A 169 49.33 2.09 12.46
C ASP A 169 50.03 2.32 11.11
N GLU A 170 51.15 1.64 10.85
CA GLU A 170 51.90 1.78 9.60
C GLU A 170 51.11 1.30 8.37
N ASN A 171 50.17 0.37 8.57
CA ASN A 171 49.32 -0.20 7.52
C ASN A 171 47.94 0.47 7.47
N ALA A 172 47.66 1.50 8.27
CA ALA A 172 46.38 2.21 8.21
C ALA A 172 46.49 3.73 8.24
N ILE A 173 45.66 4.39 7.42
CA ILE A 173 45.43 5.83 7.49
C ILE A 173 43.98 6.11 7.86
N PHE A 174 43.77 7.02 8.80
CA PHE A 174 42.44 7.44 9.25
C PHE A 174 42.04 8.76 8.58
N ILE A 175 41.01 8.71 7.74
CA ILE A 175 40.59 9.85 6.91
C ILE A 175 39.23 10.41 7.34
N GLY A 176 39.05 11.70 7.10
CA GLY A 176 37.75 12.36 7.16
C GLY A 176 36.94 12.14 5.88
N ASP A 177 36.22 13.17 5.45
CA ASP A 177 35.40 13.10 4.24
C ASP A 177 36.27 13.00 2.97
N CYS A 178 36.00 11.97 2.17
CA CYS A 178 36.62 11.74 0.87
C CYS A 178 35.56 11.19 -0.09
N PRO A 179 35.39 11.74 -1.31
CA PRO A 179 34.40 11.26 -2.26
C PRO A 179 34.62 9.78 -2.62
N HIS A 180 33.61 8.93 -2.40
CA HIS A 180 33.71 7.50 -2.68
C HIS A 180 33.89 7.20 -4.17
N GLU A 181 33.32 8.04 -5.04
CA GLU A 181 33.44 7.93 -6.49
C GLU A 181 34.90 8.03 -6.96
N TRP A 182 35.70 8.86 -6.27
CA TRP A 182 37.13 9.00 -6.51
C TRP A 182 37.92 7.90 -5.78
N LEU A 183 37.69 7.76 -4.47
CA LEU A 183 38.49 6.89 -3.60
C LEU A 183 38.41 5.42 -4.02
N PHE A 184 37.23 4.93 -4.41
CA PHE A 184 37.04 3.51 -4.70
C PHE A 184 37.76 3.04 -5.98
N LYS A 185 38.26 3.95 -6.81
CA LYS A 185 39.14 3.61 -7.93
C LYS A 185 40.55 3.19 -7.50
N HIS A 186 40.92 3.51 -6.25
CA HIS A 186 42.27 3.34 -5.73
C HIS A 186 42.38 2.22 -4.68
N VAL A 187 41.29 1.50 -4.40
CA VAL A 187 41.22 0.47 -3.35
C VAL A 187 40.98 -0.93 -3.93
N ALA A 188 41.49 -1.94 -3.25
CA ALA A 188 41.37 -3.34 -3.64
C ALA A 188 40.02 -3.98 -3.26
N GLY A 189 39.31 -3.40 -2.29
CA GLY A 189 38.03 -3.85 -1.78
C GLY A 189 37.44 -2.87 -0.77
N VAL A 190 36.14 -2.99 -0.50
CA VAL A 190 35.39 -2.06 0.35
C VAL A 190 34.70 -2.85 1.47
N ILE A 191 34.94 -2.46 2.71
CA ILE A 191 34.22 -2.95 3.90
C ILE A 191 33.37 -1.81 4.44
N HIS A 192 32.06 -2.00 4.50
CA HIS A 192 31.15 -0.95 4.95
C HIS A 192 29.86 -1.48 5.55
N HIS A 193 29.00 -0.57 6.00
CA HIS A 193 27.77 -0.94 6.72
C HIS A 193 26.63 -1.48 5.84
N GLY A 194 26.77 -1.55 4.51
CA GLY A 194 25.71 -1.99 3.60
C GLY A 194 24.73 -0.93 3.11
N GLY A 195 25.03 0.37 3.23
CA GLY A 195 24.21 1.42 2.61
C GLY A 195 24.12 1.24 1.08
N ALA A 196 22.92 1.44 0.51
CA ALA A 196 22.66 1.20 -0.92
C ALA A 196 23.61 2.00 -1.84
N GLY A 197 23.86 3.28 -1.53
CA GLY A 197 24.75 4.14 -2.31
C GLY A 197 26.22 3.70 -2.28
N THR A 198 26.74 3.35 -1.11
CA THR A 198 28.12 2.85 -0.96
C THR A 198 28.28 1.50 -1.65
N THR A 199 27.30 0.60 -1.51
CA THR A 199 27.27 -0.69 -2.23
C THR A 199 27.32 -0.47 -3.74
N ALA A 200 26.48 0.43 -4.26
CA ALA A 200 26.44 0.77 -5.67
C ALA A 200 27.77 1.35 -6.16
N CYS A 201 28.37 2.27 -5.39
CA CYS A 201 29.64 2.91 -5.75
C CYS A 201 30.82 1.90 -5.76
N GLY A 202 30.88 1.00 -4.78
CA GLY A 202 31.90 -0.05 -4.71
C GLY A 202 31.81 -0.99 -5.91
N LEU A 203 30.60 -1.52 -6.18
CA LEU A 203 30.37 -2.41 -7.32
C LEU A 203 30.58 -1.72 -8.67
N LEU A 204 30.20 -0.45 -8.82
CA LEU A 204 30.44 0.32 -10.05
C LEU A 204 31.94 0.41 -10.36
N ASN A 205 32.77 0.57 -9.33
CA ASN A 205 34.23 0.60 -9.46
C ASN A 205 34.88 -0.79 -9.50
N GLY A 206 34.07 -1.86 -9.47
CA GLY A 206 34.56 -3.24 -9.53
C GLY A 206 35.23 -3.70 -8.25
N CYS A 207 34.98 -3.02 -7.14
CA CYS A 207 35.50 -3.41 -5.83
C CYS A 207 34.70 -4.59 -5.26
N PRO A 208 35.37 -5.68 -4.87
CA PRO A 208 34.83 -6.61 -3.89
C PRO A 208 34.26 -5.86 -2.68
N THR A 209 33.10 -6.29 -2.18
CA THR A 209 32.34 -5.55 -1.16
C THR A 209 31.97 -6.46 0.02
N PHE A 210 32.47 -6.16 1.23
CA PHE A 210 32.08 -6.83 2.47
C PHE A 210 31.16 -5.93 3.29
N ILE A 211 29.97 -6.44 3.62
CA ILE A 211 28.96 -5.69 4.35
C ILE A 211 28.86 -6.18 5.81
N VAL A 212 28.98 -5.23 6.73
CA VAL A 212 28.75 -5.41 8.18
C VAL A 212 27.46 -4.66 8.54
N PRO A 213 26.28 -5.30 8.51
CA PRO A 213 25.03 -4.60 8.68
C PRO A 213 24.78 -4.21 10.15
N PHE A 214 24.09 -3.08 10.30
CA PHE A 214 23.62 -2.52 11.57
C PHE A 214 22.09 -2.47 11.64
N PHE A 215 21.40 -2.01 10.59
CA PHE A 215 19.93 -1.91 10.56
C PHE A 215 19.36 -1.73 9.14
N GLY A 216 18.03 -1.75 9.02
CA GLY A 216 17.33 -1.41 7.79
C GLY A 216 17.57 -2.41 6.67
N ASP A 217 17.90 -1.92 5.47
CA ASP A 217 18.10 -2.73 4.27
C ASP A 217 19.53 -3.27 4.09
N GLN A 218 20.43 -2.96 5.03
CA GLN A 218 21.83 -3.34 4.98
C GLN A 218 22.07 -4.86 4.93
N PRO A 219 21.37 -5.71 5.72
CA PRO A 219 21.52 -7.17 5.60
C PRO A 219 21.16 -7.68 4.21
N PHE A 220 20.08 -7.13 3.62
CA PHE A 220 19.66 -7.51 2.27
C PHE A 220 20.75 -7.22 1.24
N TRP A 221 21.35 -6.03 1.25
CA TRP A 221 22.46 -5.73 0.33
C TRP A 221 23.66 -6.66 0.54
N GLY A 222 23.99 -6.98 1.80
CA GLY A 222 25.01 -7.96 2.14
C GLY A 222 24.76 -9.33 1.51
N GLU A 223 23.54 -9.85 1.66
CA GLU A 223 23.15 -11.13 1.07
C GLU A 223 23.14 -11.09 -0.47
N MET A 224 22.68 -10.00 -1.08
CA MET A 224 22.68 -9.87 -2.55
C MET A 224 24.11 -9.82 -3.12
N VAL A 225 25.02 -9.10 -2.46
CA VAL A 225 26.44 -9.05 -2.86
C VAL A 225 27.10 -10.42 -2.72
N ALA A 226 26.85 -11.11 -1.60
CA ALA A 226 27.39 -12.44 -1.35
C ALA A 226 26.83 -13.48 -2.34
N ALA A 227 25.52 -13.45 -2.61
CA ALA A 227 24.86 -14.34 -3.56
C ALA A 227 25.38 -14.12 -5.00
N ALA A 228 25.77 -12.89 -5.34
CA ALA A 228 26.41 -12.57 -6.61
C ALA A 228 27.90 -12.96 -6.68
N GLY A 229 28.47 -13.44 -5.57
CA GLY A 229 29.90 -13.78 -5.45
C GLY A 229 30.82 -12.56 -5.39
N ALA A 230 30.28 -11.34 -5.29
CA ALA A 230 31.03 -10.08 -5.30
C ALA A 230 31.52 -9.65 -3.90
N GLY A 231 31.33 -10.51 -2.90
CA GLY A 231 31.78 -10.30 -1.53
C GLY A 231 31.54 -11.51 -0.62
N PRO A 232 32.13 -11.50 0.58
CA PRO A 232 31.79 -12.46 1.63
C PRO A 232 30.35 -12.30 2.14
N ARG A 233 29.84 -13.33 2.83
CA ARG A 233 28.55 -13.24 3.54
C ARG A 233 28.57 -12.11 4.58
N PRO A 234 27.46 -11.40 4.78
CA PRO A 234 27.41 -10.33 5.76
C PRO A 234 27.61 -10.85 7.17
N VAL A 235 28.33 -10.09 7.99
CA VAL A 235 28.57 -10.40 9.41
C VAL A 235 27.97 -9.29 10.25
N GLY A 236 26.97 -9.62 11.07
CA GLY A 236 26.31 -8.63 11.92
C GLY A 236 27.27 -8.03 12.94
N ARG A 237 27.04 -6.77 13.35
CA ARG A 237 27.90 -6.05 14.32
C ARG A 237 28.28 -6.87 15.57
N LYS A 238 27.33 -7.64 16.12
CA LYS A 238 27.54 -8.44 17.35
C LYS A 238 28.46 -9.65 17.14
N GLU A 239 28.57 -10.14 15.92
CA GLU A 239 29.38 -11.29 15.53
C GLU A 239 30.74 -10.85 14.96
N LEU A 240 30.92 -9.55 14.74
CA LEU A 240 32.15 -9.01 14.18
C LEU A 240 33.27 -9.03 15.23
N VAL A 241 34.07 -10.09 15.16
CA VAL A 241 35.30 -10.30 15.90
C VAL A 241 36.48 -10.46 14.94
N GLU A 242 37.72 -10.38 15.43
CA GLU A 242 38.93 -10.51 14.61
C GLU A 242 38.87 -11.72 13.66
N ALA A 243 38.51 -12.90 14.18
CA ALA A 243 38.43 -14.12 13.38
C ALA A 243 37.49 -13.98 12.17
N THR A 244 36.31 -13.38 12.38
CA THR A 244 35.32 -13.17 11.30
C THR A 244 35.74 -12.09 10.32
N LEU A 245 36.38 -11.02 10.80
CA LEU A 245 36.86 -9.93 9.93
C LEU A 245 38.03 -10.40 9.06
N VAL A 246 38.96 -11.19 9.62
CA VAL A 246 40.06 -11.82 8.88
C VAL A 246 39.53 -12.74 7.78
N ALA A 247 38.60 -13.64 8.11
CA ALA A 247 37.99 -14.54 7.12
C ALA A 247 37.23 -13.75 6.02
N GLY A 248 36.56 -12.66 6.41
CA GLY A 248 35.91 -11.73 5.50
C GLY A 248 36.90 -11.05 4.55
N ILE A 249 38.01 -10.51 5.06
CA ILE A 249 39.07 -9.86 4.25
C ILE A 249 39.71 -10.85 3.27
N GLN A 250 40.01 -12.08 3.71
CA GLN A 250 40.59 -13.11 2.85
C GLN A 250 39.65 -13.46 1.69
N THR A 251 38.35 -13.60 1.97
CA THR A 251 37.33 -13.85 0.94
C THR A 251 37.15 -12.64 0.02
N LEU A 252 37.13 -11.44 0.59
CA LEU A 252 37.01 -10.17 -0.14
C LEU A 252 38.11 -10.03 -1.20
N LEU A 253 39.35 -10.38 -0.83
CA LEU A 253 40.53 -10.25 -1.69
C LEU A 253 40.78 -11.48 -2.57
N SER A 254 39.90 -12.49 -2.55
CA SER A 254 40.07 -13.68 -3.37
C SER A 254 39.97 -13.33 -4.87
N PRO A 255 40.71 -14.02 -5.75
CA PRO A 255 40.63 -13.81 -7.19
C PRO A 255 39.23 -14.01 -7.75
N ASP A 256 38.44 -14.91 -7.17
CA ASP A 256 37.09 -15.25 -7.63
C ASP A 256 36.13 -14.10 -7.32
N THR A 257 36.19 -13.56 -6.10
CA THR A 257 35.41 -12.39 -5.69
C THR A 257 35.72 -11.19 -6.57
N LYS A 258 37.01 -10.95 -6.85
CA LYS A 258 37.44 -9.86 -7.74
C LYS A 258 36.88 -10.01 -9.15
N ARG A 259 36.93 -11.21 -9.75
CA ARG A 259 36.35 -11.46 -11.08
C ARG A 259 34.83 -11.24 -11.10
N ALA A 260 34.12 -11.68 -10.06
CA ALA A 260 32.68 -11.45 -9.94
C ALA A 260 32.32 -9.96 -9.85
N SER A 261 33.02 -9.20 -9.00
CA SER A 261 32.82 -7.75 -8.86
C SER A 261 33.14 -6.99 -10.15
N GLN A 262 34.20 -7.38 -10.88
CA GLN A 262 34.52 -6.81 -12.18
C GLN A 262 33.43 -7.06 -13.22
N LYS A 263 32.89 -8.28 -13.29
CA LYS A 263 31.78 -8.61 -14.18
C LYS A 263 30.53 -7.76 -13.90
N ILE A 264 30.18 -7.57 -12.63
CA ILE A 264 29.07 -6.70 -12.24
C ILE A 264 29.36 -5.25 -12.64
N SER A 265 30.56 -4.73 -12.37
CA SER A 265 30.98 -3.38 -12.78
C SER A 265 30.81 -3.14 -14.29
N GLU A 266 31.26 -4.09 -15.12
CA GLU A 266 31.14 -4.00 -16.58
C GLU A 266 29.69 -3.96 -17.06
N MET A 267 28.79 -4.69 -16.39
CA MET A 267 27.36 -4.63 -16.67
C MET A 267 26.76 -3.30 -16.22
N MET A 268 27.07 -2.85 -15.00
CA MET A 268 26.61 -1.58 -14.44
C MET A 268 27.02 -0.38 -15.28
N LYS A 269 28.24 -0.37 -15.82
CA LYS A 269 28.74 0.71 -16.70
C LYS A 269 27.97 0.83 -18.02
N LYS A 270 27.25 -0.20 -18.44
CA LYS A 270 26.38 -0.19 -19.64
C LYS A 270 24.95 0.26 -19.32
N GLU A 271 24.62 0.43 -18.04
CA GLU A 271 23.29 0.86 -17.62
C GLU A 271 23.12 2.38 -17.75
N SER A 272 21.87 2.82 -17.85
CA SER A 272 21.51 4.24 -17.82
C SER A 272 20.34 4.43 -16.88
N GLY A 273 20.61 4.32 -15.57
CA GLY A 273 19.61 4.32 -14.50
C GLY A 273 18.61 5.45 -14.60
N VAL A 274 19.10 6.70 -14.64
CA VAL A 274 18.27 7.90 -14.73
C VAL A 274 17.41 7.91 -15.98
N LYS A 275 17.99 7.65 -17.16
CA LYS A 275 17.26 7.60 -18.43
C LYS A 275 16.16 6.54 -18.41
N ARG A 276 16.45 5.33 -17.90
CA ARG A 276 15.47 4.25 -17.79
C ARG A 276 14.37 4.55 -16.77
N ALA A 277 14.69 5.25 -15.69
CA ALA A 277 13.70 5.70 -14.71
C ALA A 277 12.74 6.74 -15.32
N VAL A 278 13.26 7.71 -16.07
CA VAL A 278 12.45 8.69 -16.80
C VAL A 278 11.56 7.99 -17.84
N GLN A 279 12.10 7.03 -18.59
CA GLN A 279 11.29 6.21 -19.52
C GLN A 279 10.21 5.40 -18.80
N SER A 280 10.53 4.80 -17.65
CA SER A 280 9.56 4.09 -16.81
C SER A 280 8.44 5.01 -16.34
N PHE A 281 8.79 6.21 -15.87
CA PHE A 281 7.83 7.23 -15.46
C PHE A 281 6.89 7.61 -16.62
N HIS A 282 7.43 8.01 -17.77
CA HIS A 282 6.62 8.41 -18.92
C HIS A 282 5.74 7.28 -19.48
N ARG A 283 6.23 6.04 -19.49
CA ARG A 283 5.43 4.87 -19.93
C ARG A 283 4.18 4.65 -19.07
N ASN A 284 4.22 5.07 -17.81
CA ASN A 284 3.13 4.89 -16.86
C ASN A 284 2.22 6.13 -16.73
N LEU A 285 2.52 7.23 -17.43
CA LEU A 285 1.65 8.40 -17.49
C LEU A 285 0.50 8.18 -18.50
N PRO A 286 -0.76 8.48 -18.14
CA PRO A 286 -1.90 8.33 -19.03
C PRO A 286 -2.03 9.56 -19.96
N PHE A 287 -1.03 9.75 -20.83
CA PHE A 287 -0.91 10.93 -21.71
C PHE A 287 -2.21 11.29 -22.45
N ASP A 288 -2.89 10.30 -23.03
CA ASP A 288 -4.14 10.48 -23.78
C ASP A 288 -5.26 11.15 -22.98
N THR A 289 -5.22 11.05 -21.65
CA THR A 289 -6.22 11.63 -20.74
C THR A 289 -5.73 12.89 -20.02
N MET A 290 -4.43 13.19 -20.14
CA MET A 290 -3.79 14.34 -19.51
C MET A 290 -3.73 15.55 -20.44
N THR A 291 -3.77 15.38 -21.75
CA THR A 291 -3.65 16.46 -22.73
C THR A 291 -4.99 17.15 -23.01
N CYS A 292 -4.92 18.44 -23.33
CA CYS A 292 -6.07 19.22 -23.78
C CYS A 292 -6.44 18.86 -25.22
N ASP A 293 -7.74 18.67 -25.47
CA ASP A 293 -8.25 18.31 -26.79
C ASP A 293 -8.13 19.47 -27.81
N LEU A 294 -8.10 20.72 -27.34
CA LEU A 294 -8.01 21.92 -28.21
C LEU A 294 -6.56 22.43 -28.36
N LEU A 295 -5.71 22.15 -27.36
CA LEU A 295 -4.28 22.50 -27.33
C LEU A 295 -3.47 21.28 -26.86
N PRO A 296 -3.05 20.38 -27.77
CA PRO A 296 -2.41 19.11 -27.39
C PRO A 296 -1.11 19.24 -26.57
N GLU A 297 -0.39 20.36 -26.72
CA GLU A 297 0.82 20.68 -25.94
C GLU A 297 0.51 21.09 -24.49
N GLU A 298 -0.75 21.40 -24.18
CA GLU A 298 -1.21 21.83 -22.87
C GLU A 298 -1.84 20.67 -22.09
N TYR A 299 -1.72 20.71 -20.76
CA TYR A 299 -2.41 19.75 -19.90
C TYR A 299 -3.87 20.15 -19.67
N ALA A 300 -4.76 19.18 -19.75
CA ALA A 300 -6.17 19.33 -19.42
C ALA A 300 -6.38 19.37 -17.91
N VAL A 301 -6.83 20.51 -17.43
CA VAL A 301 -7.22 20.72 -16.02
C VAL A 301 -8.70 20.51 -15.83
N TRP A 302 -9.48 20.85 -16.85
CA TRP A 302 -10.93 20.85 -16.80
C TRP A 302 -11.50 19.87 -17.80
N THR A 303 -12.65 19.31 -17.49
CA THR A 303 -13.46 18.51 -18.39
C THR A 303 -14.84 19.13 -18.49
N TYR A 304 -15.31 19.34 -19.72
CA TYR A 304 -16.64 19.83 -20.02
C TYR A 304 -17.53 18.67 -20.46
N ARG A 305 -18.59 18.39 -19.70
CA ARG A 305 -19.40 17.17 -19.89
C ARG A 305 -19.96 17.08 -21.31
N SER A 306 -19.84 15.89 -21.90
CA SER A 306 -20.31 15.60 -23.28
C SER A 306 -21.78 15.94 -23.54
N LYS A 307 -22.64 15.82 -22.52
CA LYS A 307 -24.08 16.14 -22.62
C LYS A 307 -24.37 17.64 -22.80
N LEU A 308 -23.41 18.50 -22.45
CA LEU A 308 -23.50 19.96 -22.58
C LEU A 308 -22.96 20.46 -23.93
N LEU A 309 -22.27 19.60 -24.67
CA LEU A 309 -21.73 19.89 -25.98
C LEU A 309 -22.82 19.79 -27.06
N GLN A 310 -22.59 20.48 -28.19
CA GLN A 310 -23.47 20.39 -29.35
C GLN A 310 -23.49 18.95 -29.91
N LYS A 311 -24.56 18.58 -30.64
CA LYS A 311 -24.77 17.20 -31.13
C LYS A 311 -23.58 16.64 -31.95
N LYS A 312 -22.90 17.48 -32.73
CA LYS A 312 -21.72 17.09 -33.53
C LYS A 312 -20.50 16.89 -32.64
N GLN A 313 -20.16 17.86 -31.80
CA GLN A 313 -19.09 17.77 -30.80
C GLN A 313 -19.26 16.60 -29.83
N ARG A 314 -20.50 16.27 -29.43
CA ARG A 314 -20.81 15.11 -28.57
C ARG A 314 -20.40 13.76 -29.17
N LYS A 315 -20.37 13.64 -30.50
CA LYS A 315 -19.89 12.42 -31.18
C LYS A 315 -18.36 12.29 -31.12
N LYS A 316 -17.64 13.41 -31.10
CA LYS A 316 -16.18 13.45 -31.01
C LYS A 316 -15.69 13.33 -29.57
N TYR A 317 -16.27 14.10 -28.66
CA TYR A 317 -15.89 14.16 -27.24
C TYR A 317 -16.90 13.37 -26.39
N THR A 318 -16.97 12.05 -26.60
CA THR A 318 -17.95 11.18 -25.91
C THR A 318 -17.75 11.14 -24.39
N ASN A 319 -16.49 11.24 -23.94
CA ASN A 319 -16.11 11.23 -22.52
C ASN A 319 -16.03 12.63 -21.91
N GLY A 320 -16.49 13.66 -22.64
CA GLY A 320 -16.32 15.07 -22.30
C GLY A 320 -15.13 15.68 -23.02
N LEU A 321 -15.16 17.00 -23.17
CA LEU A 321 -14.10 17.80 -23.78
C LEU A 321 -13.09 18.17 -22.69
N LYS A 322 -11.86 17.68 -22.80
CA LYS A 322 -10.74 17.99 -21.91
C LYS A 322 -10.12 19.31 -22.33
N ILE A 323 -10.10 20.28 -21.44
CA ILE A 323 -9.72 21.65 -21.75
C ILE A 323 -8.68 22.19 -20.76
N SER A 324 -7.64 22.83 -21.29
CA SER A 324 -6.64 23.52 -20.48
C SER A 324 -7.16 24.90 -20.04
N PRO A 325 -6.63 25.48 -18.95
CA PRO A 325 -6.99 26.83 -18.52
C PRO A 325 -6.74 27.88 -19.61
N ARG A 326 -5.67 27.68 -20.39
CA ARG A 326 -5.30 28.52 -21.54
C ARG A 326 -6.37 28.47 -22.64
N ALA A 327 -6.85 27.28 -22.99
CA ALA A 327 -7.95 27.12 -23.94
C ALA A 327 -9.28 27.69 -23.40
N VAL A 328 -9.59 27.51 -22.10
CA VAL A 328 -10.77 28.13 -21.46
C VAL A 328 -10.74 29.65 -21.62
N ARG A 329 -9.58 30.29 -21.42
CA ARG A 329 -9.41 31.74 -21.57
C ARG A 329 -9.65 32.20 -23.01
N ILE A 330 -9.10 31.49 -24.00
CA ILE A 330 -9.31 31.81 -25.42
C ILE A 330 -10.81 31.79 -25.77
N LEU A 331 -11.53 30.76 -25.31
CA LEU A 331 -12.96 30.63 -25.56
C LEU A 331 -13.78 31.70 -24.85
N ASN A 332 -13.40 32.08 -23.62
CA ASN A 332 -14.11 33.10 -22.86
C ASN A 332 -13.89 34.54 -23.38
N ASN A 333 -12.69 34.85 -23.88
CA ASN A 333 -12.35 36.20 -24.35
C ASN A 333 -12.90 36.52 -25.75
N ASN A 334 -13.13 35.51 -26.61
CA ASN A 334 -13.54 35.70 -28.02
C ASN A 334 -15.03 35.43 -28.26
N ASN A 335 -15.84 35.82 -27.28
CA ASN A 335 -17.20 35.37 -27.11
C ASN A 335 -18.20 36.24 -27.89
N ASN A 336 -18.49 35.88 -29.13
CA ASN A 336 -19.63 36.43 -29.88
C ASN A 336 -20.91 35.67 -29.50
N ASN A 337 -21.58 36.10 -28.42
CA ASN A 337 -22.95 35.87 -27.92
C ASN A 337 -23.71 34.52 -28.08
N ASN A 338 -23.28 33.55 -28.89
CA ASN A 338 -24.02 32.30 -29.16
C ASN A 338 -23.22 31.02 -28.91
N ASN A 339 -21.97 31.08 -28.43
CA ASN A 339 -21.12 29.88 -28.28
C ASN A 339 -20.15 29.94 -27.07
N SER A 340 -20.61 30.51 -25.95
CA SER A 340 -19.82 30.65 -24.73
C SER A 340 -19.75 29.34 -23.93
N LEU A 341 -18.58 29.07 -23.35
CA LEU A 341 -18.41 27.97 -22.41
C LEU A 341 -19.01 28.37 -21.05
N ASP A 342 -20.01 27.64 -20.56
CA ASP A 342 -20.51 27.84 -19.20
C ASP A 342 -19.47 27.35 -18.17
N LEU A 343 -18.70 28.29 -17.62
CA LEU A 343 -17.63 28.02 -16.66
C LEU A 343 -18.14 27.31 -15.40
N THR A 344 -19.42 27.46 -15.04
CA THR A 344 -20.01 26.80 -13.86
C THR A 344 -20.18 25.29 -14.04
N LYS A 345 -20.02 24.79 -15.26
CA LYS A 345 -20.14 23.37 -15.61
C LYS A 345 -18.81 22.68 -15.85
N LEU A 346 -17.70 23.38 -15.66
CA LEU A 346 -16.38 22.76 -15.70
C LEU A 346 -16.19 21.88 -14.47
N GLU A 347 -15.69 20.67 -14.72
CA GLU A 347 -15.31 19.73 -13.67
C GLU A 347 -13.81 19.51 -13.72
N LEU A 348 -13.20 19.23 -12.58
CA LEU A 348 -11.78 18.89 -12.55
C LEU A 348 -11.55 17.63 -13.40
N ASN A 349 -10.63 17.72 -14.37
CA ASN A 349 -10.19 16.57 -15.13
C ASN A 349 -9.46 15.61 -14.19
N GLN A 350 -9.89 14.36 -14.17
CA GLN A 350 -9.25 13.28 -13.41
C GLN A 350 -8.71 12.27 -14.44
N PRO A 351 -7.44 12.38 -14.88
CA PRO A 351 -6.88 11.54 -15.95
C PRO A 351 -6.93 10.04 -15.62
N LYS A 352 -6.72 9.71 -14.35
CA LYS A 352 -6.79 8.34 -13.83
C LYS A 352 -7.42 8.38 -12.43
N PRO A 353 -8.76 8.42 -12.32
CA PRO A 353 -9.40 8.47 -11.02
C PRO A 353 -9.06 7.18 -10.26
N VAL A 354 -8.47 7.33 -9.08
CA VAL A 354 -8.15 6.21 -8.19
C VAL A 354 -9.36 6.00 -7.29
N GLU A 355 -10.17 5.02 -7.62
CA GLU A 355 -11.29 4.61 -6.78
C GLU A 355 -10.80 3.54 -5.81
N ILE A 356 -10.60 3.94 -4.56
CA ILE A 356 -10.32 3.01 -3.48
C ILE A 356 -11.67 2.44 -3.03
N GLU A 357 -12.07 1.34 -3.65
CA GLU A 357 -13.15 0.52 -3.10
C GLU A 357 -12.61 -0.19 -1.87
N ASN A 358 -13.13 0.20 -0.69
CA ASN A 358 -12.90 -0.53 0.55
C ASN A 358 -13.60 -1.90 0.47
N LYS A 359 -13.02 -2.84 -0.27
CA LYS A 359 -13.54 -4.20 -0.36
C LYS A 359 -13.21 -4.94 0.92
N ARG A 360 -14.22 -5.43 1.62
CA ARG A 360 -14.06 -6.16 2.88
C ARG A 360 -14.05 -7.65 2.56
N TRP A 361 -12.86 -8.23 2.53
CA TRP A 361 -12.63 -9.57 1.99
C TRP A 361 -12.64 -10.72 3.02
N ASP A 362 -12.84 -10.51 4.33
CA ASP A 362 -12.62 -11.63 5.26
C ASP A 362 -13.56 -11.76 6.49
N PRO A 363 -14.26 -12.90 6.63
CA PRO A 363 -14.90 -13.39 7.86
C PRO A 363 -13.98 -13.52 9.09
N LEU A 364 -12.67 -13.70 8.93
CA LEU A 364 -11.72 -13.86 10.05
C LEU A 364 -11.62 -12.63 10.95
N THR A 365 -11.82 -11.43 10.39
CA THR A 365 -11.98 -10.18 11.17
C THR A 365 -13.38 -10.01 11.78
N ALA A 366 -14.38 -10.74 11.27
CA ALA A 366 -15.75 -10.74 11.79
C ALA A 366 -15.98 -11.83 12.87
N THR A 367 -15.06 -12.77 13.03
CA THR A 367 -15.15 -13.85 14.03
C THR A 367 -14.29 -13.55 15.26
N SER A 368 -14.68 -12.55 16.04
CA SER A 368 -14.43 -12.63 17.48
C SER A 368 -15.31 -13.78 18.01
N SER A 369 -14.72 -14.74 18.72
CA SER A 369 -15.34 -16.00 19.18
C SER A 369 -16.74 -15.87 19.81
N ALA A 370 -17.11 -14.69 20.32
CA ALA A 370 -18.45 -14.39 20.81
C ALA A 370 -19.57 -14.42 19.74
N LEU A 371 -19.28 -14.13 18.46
CA LEU A 371 -20.28 -14.12 17.38
C LEU A 371 -20.67 -15.52 16.89
N VAL A 372 -19.79 -16.52 17.03
CA VAL A 372 -20.14 -17.92 16.72
C VAL A 372 -21.23 -18.41 17.68
N GLY A 373 -21.16 -18.02 18.96
CA GLY A 373 -22.24 -18.26 19.93
C GLY A 373 -23.55 -17.60 19.51
N SER A 374 -23.52 -16.31 19.15
CA SER A 374 -24.73 -15.60 18.73
C SER A 374 -25.35 -16.11 17.41
N LEU A 375 -24.54 -16.60 16.47
CA LEU A 375 -25.01 -17.22 15.22
C LEU A 375 -25.64 -18.60 15.47
N VAL A 376 -25.04 -19.39 16.37
CA VAL A 376 -25.62 -20.66 16.81
C VAL A 376 -26.93 -20.40 17.53
N ASP A 377 -26.98 -19.46 18.48
CA ASP A 377 -28.17 -19.08 19.26
C ASP A 377 -29.31 -18.48 18.41
N PHE A 378 -28.97 -17.70 17.39
CA PHE A 378 -29.95 -17.18 16.45
C PHE A 378 -30.47 -18.26 15.49
N SER A 379 -29.60 -19.17 15.04
CA SER A 379 -29.98 -20.29 14.16
C SER A 379 -30.86 -21.32 14.87
N THR A 380 -30.58 -21.62 16.15
CA THR A 380 -31.42 -22.45 17.01
C THR A 380 -32.74 -21.75 17.32
N GLY A 381 -32.73 -20.43 17.60
CA GLY A 381 -33.93 -19.63 17.79
C GLY A 381 -34.87 -19.59 16.59
N MET A 382 -34.34 -19.54 15.36
CA MET A 382 -35.15 -19.69 14.14
C MET A 382 -35.59 -21.14 13.87
N GLY A 383 -34.75 -22.14 14.18
CA GLY A 383 -35.14 -23.55 14.12
C GLY A 383 -36.32 -23.85 15.05
N ASP A 384 -36.37 -23.20 16.21
CA ASP A 384 -37.50 -23.26 17.15
C ASP A 384 -38.72 -22.49 16.64
N LEU A 385 -38.55 -21.35 15.97
CA LEU A 385 -39.65 -20.59 15.35
C LEU A 385 -40.33 -21.35 14.19
N VAL A 386 -39.56 -22.12 13.41
CA VAL A 386 -40.04 -22.92 12.27
C VAL A 386 -40.55 -24.29 12.72
N SER A 387 -39.99 -24.86 13.79
CA SER A 387 -40.47 -26.12 14.37
C SER A 387 -41.61 -25.92 15.38
N ALA A 388 -41.84 -24.71 15.91
CA ALA A 388 -42.94 -24.41 16.84
C ALA A 388 -44.34 -24.71 16.27
N PRO A 389 -44.65 -24.42 14.99
CA PRO A 389 -45.89 -24.87 14.38
C PRO A 389 -45.99 -26.40 14.27
N MET A 390 -44.89 -27.07 13.90
CA MET A 390 -44.86 -28.55 13.75
C MET A 390 -44.92 -29.29 15.10
N LYS A 391 -44.28 -28.78 16.16
CA LYS A 391 -44.36 -29.32 17.53
C LYS A 391 -45.74 -29.07 18.15
N LYS A 392 -46.40 -27.95 17.86
CA LYS A 392 -47.80 -27.70 18.27
C LYS A 392 -48.80 -28.60 17.55
N ILE A 393 -48.56 -28.95 16.29
CA ILE A 393 -49.43 -29.87 15.54
C ILE A 393 -49.24 -31.32 16.01
N ARG A 394 -48.08 -31.69 16.56
CA ARG A 394 -47.79 -33.07 17.03
C ARG A 394 -48.27 -33.40 18.44
N HIS A 395 -48.72 -32.43 19.24
CA HIS A 395 -49.33 -32.64 20.57
C HIS A 395 -50.82 -32.26 20.65
N GLY A 396 -51.47 -32.07 19.51
CA GLY A 396 -52.90 -31.76 19.41
C GLY A 396 -53.83 -32.98 19.27
N THR A 397 -53.60 -34.06 20.00
CA THR A 397 -54.60 -35.15 20.16
C THR A 397 -54.46 -35.79 21.54
N GLY A 398 -55.32 -35.40 22.51
CA GLY A 398 -55.44 -36.10 23.80
C GLY A 398 -56.01 -35.31 24.98
N LYS A 399 -57.35 -35.28 25.08
CA LYS A 399 -58.25 -35.24 26.27
C LYS A 399 -57.92 -34.42 27.56
N HIS A 400 -58.92 -33.61 27.92
CA HIS A 400 -59.52 -33.29 29.24
C HIS A 400 -58.73 -33.48 30.56
N GLY A 401 -58.76 -32.44 31.40
CA GLY A 401 -58.59 -32.56 32.85
C GLY A 401 -58.48 -31.21 33.57
N THR A 402 -59.35 -31.02 34.57
CA THR A 402 -59.58 -29.87 35.45
C THR A 402 -58.48 -29.58 36.48
N GLY A 403 -58.38 -28.33 36.99
CA GLY A 403 -58.07 -28.08 38.41
C GLY A 403 -56.91 -27.12 38.78
N ASN A 404 -57.29 -25.92 39.24
CA ASN A 404 -56.82 -25.14 40.41
C ASN A 404 -55.31 -25.01 40.83
N LYS A 405 -54.93 -23.71 40.98
CA LYS A 405 -54.27 -23.01 42.12
C LYS A 405 -52.92 -23.47 42.75
N VAL A 406 -52.03 -22.47 42.81
CA VAL A 406 -51.25 -21.95 43.97
C VAL A 406 -50.04 -22.75 44.47
N GLY A 407 -48.91 -22.04 44.62
CA GLY A 407 -48.12 -22.09 45.86
C GLY A 407 -46.60 -22.26 45.72
N GLY A 408 -45.88 -21.16 45.97
CA GLY A 408 -44.85 -21.12 47.02
C GLY A 408 -43.41 -21.53 46.70
N GLY A 409 -42.46 -20.74 47.24
CA GLY A 409 -41.30 -21.34 47.92
C GLY A 409 -39.90 -20.94 47.45
N ASP A 410 -39.58 -19.66 47.61
CA ASP A 410 -38.42 -19.10 48.34
C ASP A 410 -37.05 -19.81 48.47
N ALA A 411 -36.03 -18.95 48.31
CA ALA A 411 -34.80 -18.77 49.13
C ALA A 411 -33.65 -19.79 48.96
N ALA A 412 -32.36 -19.44 49.08
CA ALA A 412 -31.63 -18.24 49.51
C ALA A 412 -30.18 -18.36 48.96
N SER A 413 -29.53 -17.33 48.42
CA SER A 413 -28.79 -16.21 49.06
C SER A 413 -27.36 -16.51 49.56
N SER A 414 -26.40 -15.76 49.04
CA SER A 414 -25.40 -14.95 49.79
C SER A 414 -24.61 -14.16 48.73
N GLY A 415 -24.62 -12.82 48.68
CA GLY A 415 -24.15 -11.81 49.66
C GLY A 415 -22.87 -11.21 49.05
N THR A 416 -22.60 -9.91 48.92
CA THR A 416 -22.84 -8.69 49.72
C THR A 416 -22.38 -7.52 48.81
N ASP A 417 -23.18 -6.49 48.51
CA ASP A 417 -23.54 -5.27 49.27
C ASP A 417 -22.42 -4.24 49.52
N ALA A 418 -22.65 -3.01 49.02
CA ALA A 418 -22.75 -1.74 49.77
C ALA A 418 -22.67 -0.54 48.78
N THR A 419 -23.78 0.11 48.37
CA THR A 419 -24.56 1.23 49.00
C THR A 419 -23.80 2.56 49.02
N SER A 420 -24.37 3.74 48.66
CA SER A 420 -25.65 4.40 49.02
C SER A 420 -25.98 5.48 47.96
N SER A 421 -27.19 5.67 47.38
CA SER A 421 -28.56 6.01 47.84
C SER A 421 -28.80 7.49 48.19
N THR A 422 -29.72 8.16 47.45
CA THR A 422 -31.02 8.66 47.96
C THR A 422 -31.94 9.19 46.84
N SER A 423 -33.24 8.91 47.03
CA SER A 423 -34.49 9.24 46.31
C SER A 423 -34.97 10.69 46.59
N ALA A 424 -36.07 11.29 46.11
CA ALA A 424 -37.32 10.92 45.41
C ALA A 424 -37.93 12.18 44.71
N ASP A 425 -39.04 11.99 43.98
CA ASP A 425 -39.86 12.91 43.19
C ASP A 425 -40.37 14.22 43.87
N ASP A 426 -40.56 15.32 43.10
CA ASP A 426 -41.90 15.83 42.68
C ASP A 426 -41.86 17.19 41.91
N ASP A 427 -42.81 17.31 40.98
CA ASP A 427 -43.53 18.50 40.45
C ASP A 427 -42.98 19.59 39.47
N LEU A 428 -43.77 19.73 38.39
CA LEU A 428 -44.27 20.95 37.70
C LEU A 428 -43.35 21.88 36.86
N ARG A 429 -43.36 21.63 35.54
CA ARG A 429 -43.74 22.55 34.44
C ARG A 429 -43.46 24.06 34.61
N SER A 430 -42.42 24.60 33.96
CA SER A 430 -42.43 25.97 33.38
C SER A 430 -41.27 26.29 32.43
N LYS A 431 -41.66 26.70 31.20
CA LYS A 431 -41.06 27.66 30.25
C LYS A 431 -39.69 27.40 29.57
N HIS A 432 -39.80 27.21 28.25
CA HIS A 432 -38.85 27.58 27.20
C HIS A 432 -38.10 28.91 27.47
N SER A 433 -36.78 28.91 27.32
CA SER A 433 -36.06 29.77 26.36
C SER A 433 -34.57 29.43 26.30
N GLY A 434 -33.97 29.42 25.10
CA GLY A 434 -32.52 29.60 24.96
C GLY A 434 -31.59 28.38 24.89
N ALA A 435 -31.90 27.32 24.11
CA ALA A 435 -30.89 26.29 23.80
C ALA A 435 -31.05 25.68 22.38
N GLY A 436 -31.33 26.52 21.38
CA GLY A 436 -31.68 26.08 20.02
C GLY A 436 -30.53 26.00 19.00
N LYS A 437 -29.29 26.42 19.32
CA LYS A 437 -28.23 26.57 18.28
C LYS A 437 -26.90 25.85 18.53
N SER A 438 -26.66 25.27 19.71
CA SER A 438 -25.41 24.52 19.98
C SER A 438 -25.54 22.99 20.00
N ALA A 439 -26.76 22.44 19.97
CA ALA A 439 -26.99 20.99 20.01
C ALA A 439 -27.01 20.28 18.63
N LYS A 440 -26.96 21.02 17.51
CA LYS A 440 -27.03 20.44 16.15
C LYS A 440 -25.72 19.83 15.62
N LYS A 441 -24.55 20.24 16.13
CA LYS A 441 -23.25 19.74 15.65
C LYS A 441 -22.78 18.45 16.35
N GLY A 442 -23.20 18.21 17.59
CA GLY A 442 -22.82 17.00 18.36
C GLY A 442 -23.69 15.78 18.04
N SER A 443 -25.00 15.99 17.90
CA SER A 443 -25.99 14.92 17.65
C SER A 443 -25.86 14.28 16.25
N SER A 444 -25.54 15.07 15.23
CA SER A 444 -25.33 14.56 13.85
C SER A 444 -24.09 13.68 13.73
N LYS A 445 -23.00 13.98 14.46
CA LYS A 445 -21.77 13.20 14.43
C LYS A 445 -21.91 11.85 15.15
N VAL A 446 -22.64 11.84 16.28
CA VAL A 446 -22.96 10.61 17.03
C VAL A 446 -23.97 9.75 16.27
N ALA A 447 -25.03 10.34 15.71
CA ALA A 447 -25.99 9.62 14.88
C ALA A 447 -25.35 9.03 13.62
N MET A 448 -24.46 9.78 12.95
CA MET A 448 -23.74 9.28 11.77
C MET A 448 -22.70 8.21 12.13
N SER A 449 -22.08 8.29 13.31
CA SER A 449 -21.19 7.24 13.84
C SER A 449 -21.95 5.96 14.21
N LEU A 450 -23.18 6.08 14.73
CA LEU A 450 -24.06 4.94 15.03
C LEU A 450 -24.63 4.30 13.76
N ILE A 451 -25.05 5.10 12.78
CA ILE A 451 -25.49 4.59 11.47
C ILE A 451 -24.32 3.88 10.77
N LYS A 452 -23.13 4.47 10.80
CA LYS A 452 -21.92 3.88 10.21
C LYS A 452 -21.50 2.59 10.92
N GLY A 453 -21.37 2.59 12.25
CA GLY A 453 -20.89 1.43 13.00
C GLY A 453 -21.89 0.26 13.02
N THR A 454 -23.18 0.54 13.20
CA THR A 454 -24.19 -0.49 13.48
C THR A 454 -24.89 -1.00 12.22
N PHE A 455 -25.07 -0.16 11.19
CA PHE A 455 -25.86 -0.50 10.00
C PHE A 455 -25.07 -0.58 8.69
N VAL A 456 -23.86 -0.01 8.62
CA VAL A 456 -23.01 -0.03 7.41
C VAL A 456 -21.76 -0.88 7.61
N ASP A 457 -21.04 -0.70 8.71
CA ASP A 457 -19.73 -1.31 8.88
C ASP A 457 -19.81 -2.82 9.14
N VAL A 458 -20.71 -3.26 10.02
CA VAL A 458 -20.87 -4.69 10.31
C VAL A 458 -21.61 -5.45 9.19
N PRO A 459 -22.78 -5.01 8.70
CA PRO A 459 -23.51 -5.76 7.67
C PRO A 459 -22.81 -5.76 6.29
N CYS A 460 -22.15 -4.66 5.89
CA CYS A 460 -21.44 -4.60 4.61
C CYS A 460 -20.15 -5.43 4.64
N ALA A 461 -19.45 -5.47 5.79
CA ALA A 461 -18.29 -6.37 5.98
C ALA A 461 -18.69 -7.84 5.86
N LEU A 462 -19.84 -8.21 6.44
CA LEU A 462 -20.36 -9.57 6.40
C LEU A 462 -20.87 -9.96 5.01
N THR A 463 -21.54 -9.03 4.31
CA THR A 463 -22.00 -9.19 2.93
C THR A 463 -20.84 -9.45 1.98
N GLU A 464 -19.84 -8.56 2.01
CA GLU A 464 -18.70 -8.61 1.10
C GLU A 464 -17.75 -9.74 1.45
N GLY A 465 -17.53 -10.03 2.73
CA GLY A 465 -16.71 -11.16 3.18
C GLY A 465 -17.30 -12.49 2.70
N LEU A 466 -18.60 -12.69 2.82
CA LEU A 466 -19.29 -13.90 2.35
C LEU A 466 -19.36 -13.99 0.82
N HIS A 467 -19.52 -12.86 0.11
CA HIS A 467 -19.55 -12.82 -1.36
C HIS A 467 -18.25 -13.31 -2.00
N ASN A 468 -17.14 -13.02 -1.33
CA ASN A 468 -15.79 -13.12 -1.85
C ASN A 468 -15.07 -14.44 -1.51
N ILE A 469 -15.62 -15.23 -0.58
CA ILE A 469 -15.14 -16.58 -0.22
C ILE A 469 -14.83 -17.47 -1.44
N PRO A 470 -15.58 -17.43 -2.56
CA PRO A 470 -15.28 -18.27 -3.72
C PRO A 470 -13.96 -17.99 -4.45
N GLU A 471 -13.40 -16.79 -4.34
CA GLU A 471 -12.10 -16.48 -4.96
C GLU A 471 -10.94 -17.23 -4.28
N LEU A 472 -11.06 -17.52 -2.98
CA LEU A 472 -10.02 -18.19 -2.18
C LEU A 472 -9.71 -19.62 -2.64
N TYR A 473 -10.60 -20.25 -3.42
CA TYR A 473 -10.43 -21.58 -3.99
C TYR A 473 -10.52 -21.63 -5.53
N GLY A 474 -10.30 -20.48 -6.17
CA GLY A 474 -10.05 -20.35 -7.61
C GLY A 474 -11.29 -20.18 -8.49
N GLU A 475 -12.44 -19.78 -7.94
CA GLU A 475 -13.60 -19.38 -8.76
C GLU A 475 -13.57 -17.89 -9.12
N LYS A 476 -14.20 -17.54 -10.25
CA LYS A 476 -14.39 -16.14 -10.65
C LYS A 476 -15.66 -15.59 -10.01
N VAL A 477 -15.53 -14.59 -9.14
CA VAL A 477 -16.67 -13.88 -8.54
C VAL A 477 -17.10 -12.71 -9.42
N ARG A 478 -18.40 -12.43 -9.45
CA ARG A 478 -19.00 -11.36 -10.24
C ARG A 478 -18.74 -10.00 -9.57
N LYS A 479 -18.27 -9.02 -10.34
CA LYS A 479 -18.06 -7.65 -9.86
C LYS A 479 -19.39 -6.88 -9.82
N HIS A 480 -19.62 -6.13 -8.76
CA HIS A 480 -20.80 -5.26 -8.60
C HIS A 480 -20.67 -3.99 -9.45
N ASP A 481 -21.80 -3.36 -9.78
CA ASP A 481 -21.83 -2.02 -10.37
C ASP A 481 -21.55 -0.93 -9.29
N LYS A 482 -20.97 0.20 -9.69
CA LYS A 482 -20.55 1.28 -8.77
C LYS A 482 -21.75 1.89 -8.01
N ILE A 483 -21.72 1.83 -6.68
CA ILE A 483 -22.74 2.45 -5.82
C ILE A 483 -22.38 3.91 -5.54
N THR A 484 -23.12 4.82 -6.16
CA THR A 484 -22.93 6.28 -6.07
C THR A 484 -24.01 7.00 -5.26
N ASP A 485 -25.18 6.37 -5.09
CA ASP A 485 -26.35 6.94 -4.40
C ASP A 485 -27.27 5.84 -3.84
N TRP A 486 -28.35 6.23 -3.15
CA TRP A 486 -29.30 5.28 -2.57
C TRP A 486 -30.06 4.44 -3.61
N LYS A 487 -30.25 4.97 -4.83
CA LYS A 487 -30.98 4.28 -5.91
C LYS A 487 -30.12 3.17 -6.53
N SER A 488 -28.85 3.46 -6.79
CA SER A 488 -27.85 2.49 -7.23
C SER A 488 -27.61 1.42 -6.15
N GLY A 489 -27.54 1.81 -4.88
CA GLY A 489 -27.44 0.86 -3.75
C GLY A 489 -28.63 -0.11 -3.64
N ALA A 490 -29.86 0.38 -3.80
CA ALA A 490 -31.06 -0.46 -3.79
C ALA A 490 -31.17 -1.38 -5.03
N SER A 491 -30.77 -0.89 -6.20
CA SER A 491 -30.73 -1.70 -7.42
C SER A 491 -29.72 -2.83 -7.30
N GLU A 492 -28.54 -2.56 -6.74
CA GLU A 492 -27.48 -3.56 -6.61
C GLU A 492 -27.82 -4.62 -5.55
N ALA A 493 -28.48 -4.20 -4.46
CA ALA A 493 -29.02 -5.12 -3.46
C ALA A 493 -30.01 -6.14 -4.07
N GLY A 494 -30.91 -5.68 -4.94
CA GLY A 494 -31.87 -6.56 -5.62
C GLY A 494 -31.19 -7.56 -6.58
N LYS A 495 -30.17 -7.11 -7.32
CA LYS A 495 -29.37 -7.99 -8.19
C LYS A 495 -28.59 -9.03 -7.37
N ASN A 496 -27.90 -8.61 -6.32
CA ASN A 496 -27.12 -9.50 -5.46
C ASN A 496 -28.01 -10.57 -4.80
N PHE A 497 -29.22 -10.19 -4.38
CA PHE A 497 -30.20 -11.11 -3.83
C PHE A 497 -30.65 -12.18 -4.84
N ALA A 498 -31.02 -11.76 -6.05
CA ALA A 498 -31.47 -12.69 -7.10
C ALA A 498 -30.36 -13.64 -7.56
N TYR A 499 -29.15 -13.13 -7.79
CA TYR A 499 -28.02 -13.95 -8.23
C TYR A 499 -27.46 -14.85 -7.12
N GLY A 500 -27.40 -14.38 -5.87
CA GLY A 500 -26.88 -15.15 -4.74
C GLY A 500 -27.68 -16.44 -4.48
N PHE A 501 -29.01 -16.39 -4.62
CA PHE A 501 -29.87 -17.58 -4.50
C PHE A 501 -29.86 -18.46 -5.76
N PHE A 502 -29.86 -17.87 -6.96
CA PHE A 502 -29.83 -18.61 -8.21
C PHE A 502 -28.50 -19.37 -8.41
N ASP A 503 -27.36 -18.72 -8.17
CA ASP A 503 -26.03 -19.31 -8.33
C ASP A 503 -25.68 -20.32 -7.23
N ALA A 504 -26.29 -20.22 -6.05
CA ALA A 504 -26.18 -21.25 -5.00
C ALA A 504 -26.92 -22.54 -5.40
N SER A 505 -28.10 -22.39 -5.98
CA SER A 505 -28.94 -23.50 -6.46
C SER A 505 -28.31 -24.19 -7.67
N TRP A 506 -27.74 -23.43 -8.61
CA TRP A 506 -27.07 -23.96 -9.80
C TRP A 506 -25.68 -24.56 -9.50
N GLY A 507 -24.93 -23.97 -8.56
CA GLY A 507 -23.61 -24.46 -8.13
C GLY A 507 -23.63 -25.85 -7.48
N LEU A 508 -24.76 -26.21 -6.85
CA LEU A 508 -24.98 -27.50 -6.20
C LEU A 508 -24.80 -28.70 -7.14
N PHE A 509 -25.19 -28.51 -8.40
CA PHE A 509 -25.14 -29.57 -9.43
C PHE A 509 -23.89 -29.43 -10.31
N LYS A 510 -23.50 -28.20 -10.64
CA LYS A 510 -22.42 -27.94 -11.59
C LYS A 510 -21.03 -28.29 -11.05
N GLN A 511 -20.71 -27.90 -9.81
CA GLN A 511 -19.35 -28.05 -9.24
C GLN A 511 -18.94 -29.51 -8.95
N PRO A 512 -19.81 -30.39 -8.45
CA PRO A 512 -19.50 -31.81 -8.29
C PRO A 512 -19.27 -32.52 -9.63
N ILE A 513 -20.05 -32.18 -10.65
CA ILE A 513 -19.94 -32.74 -12.01
C ILE A 513 -18.64 -32.28 -12.68
N GLU A 514 -18.34 -30.98 -12.65
CA GLU A 514 -17.09 -30.45 -13.21
C GLU A 514 -15.84 -30.95 -12.46
N GLY A 515 -15.94 -31.12 -11.13
CA GLY A 515 -14.89 -31.71 -10.31
C GLY A 515 -14.62 -33.17 -10.68
N ALA A 516 -15.67 -33.98 -10.82
CA ALA A 516 -15.58 -35.38 -11.23
C ALA A 516 -14.99 -35.53 -12.63
N MET A 517 -15.40 -34.69 -13.59
CA MET A 517 -14.87 -34.71 -14.96
C MET A 517 -13.38 -34.36 -15.04
N LYS A 518 -12.86 -33.53 -14.12
CA LYS A 518 -11.46 -33.07 -14.14
C LYS A 518 -10.49 -33.93 -13.33
N ARG A 519 -10.94 -34.59 -12.26
CA ARG A 519 -10.06 -35.33 -11.32
C ARG A 519 -10.66 -36.65 -10.78
N GLY A 520 -11.72 -37.18 -11.39
CA GLY A 520 -12.34 -38.44 -10.97
C GLY A 520 -12.93 -38.35 -9.53
N PRO A 521 -12.90 -39.44 -8.74
CA PRO A 521 -13.51 -39.49 -7.40
C PRO A 521 -12.98 -38.43 -6.43
N LEU A 522 -11.67 -38.13 -6.48
CA LEU A 522 -11.05 -37.07 -5.68
C LEU A 522 -11.58 -35.68 -6.09
N GLY A 523 -11.82 -35.50 -7.39
CA GLY A 523 -12.46 -34.32 -7.96
C GLY A 523 -13.91 -34.11 -7.49
N LEU A 524 -14.68 -35.19 -7.37
CA LEU A 524 -16.06 -35.16 -6.87
C LEU A 524 -16.11 -34.71 -5.40
N VAL A 525 -15.23 -35.23 -4.54
CA VAL A 525 -15.13 -34.80 -3.13
C VAL A 525 -14.75 -33.32 -3.02
N THR A 526 -13.77 -32.88 -3.81
CA THR A 526 -13.41 -31.44 -3.85
C THR A 526 -14.52 -30.56 -4.41
N GLY A 527 -15.31 -31.06 -5.38
CA GLY A 527 -16.46 -30.37 -5.95
C GLY A 527 -17.65 -30.28 -5.00
N LEU A 528 -17.89 -31.32 -4.18
CA LEU A 528 -18.90 -31.30 -3.11
C LEU A 528 -18.51 -30.37 -1.96
N GLY A 529 -17.23 -30.32 -1.58
CA GLY A 529 -16.72 -29.34 -0.61
C GLY A 529 -16.90 -27.89 -1.07
N LYS A 530 -16.66 -27.61 -2.37
CA LYS A 530 -16.94 -26.30 -2.98
C LYS A 530 -18.43 -25.97 -3.01
N ALA A 531 -19.28 -26.94 -3.33
CA ALA A 531 -20.74 -26.76 -3.38
C ALA A 531 -21.33 -26.48 -1.99
N GLY A 532 -20.85 -27.17 -0.95
CA GLY A 532 -21.27 -26.93 0.44
C GLY A 532 -20.88 -25.55 0.97
N MET A 533 -19.69 -25.06 0.65
CA MET A 533 -19.26 -23.71 1.03
C MET A 533 -20.05 -22.61 0.29
N GLY A 534 -20.39 -22.83 -0.99
CA GLY A 534 -21.21 -21.92 -1.78
C GLY A 534 -22.66 -21.78 -1.28
N LEU A 535 -23.23 -22.85 -0.70
CA LEU A 535 -24.58 -22.86 -0.12
C LEU A 535 -24.72 -22.01 1.15
N VAL A 536 -23.64 -21.81 1.90
CA VAL A 536 -23.64 -20.98 3.12
C VAL A 536 -23.26 -19.53 2.78
N ALA A 537 -22.24 -19.35 1.94
CA ALA A 537 -21.67 -18.05 1.62
C ALA A 537 -22.59 -17.19 0.75
N LYS A 538 -23.17 -17.74 -0.32
CA LYS A 538 -23.94 -16.95 -1.31
C LYS A 538 -25.31 -16.48 -0.78
N PRO A 539 -26.13 -17.32 -0.13
CA PRO A 539 -27.39 -16.86 0.48
C PRO A 539 -27.17 -15.91 1.67
N GLY A 540 -26.09 -16.11 2.44
CA GLY A 540 -25.70 -15.20 3.52
C GLY A 540 -25.35 -13.80 3.00
N SER A 541 -24.52 -13.71 1.95
CA SER A 541 -24.21 -12.44 1.28
C SER A 541 -25.46 -11.75 0.72
N ALA A 542 -26.34 -12.49 0.05
CA ALA A 542 -27.61 -11.97 -0.50
C ALA A 542 -28.51 -11.32 0.57
N MET A 543 -28.62 -11.94 1.75
CA MET A 543 -29.47 -11.45 2.85
C MET A 543 -28.89 -10.20 3.53
N PHE A 544 -27.57 -10.11 3.72
CA PHE A 544 -26.94 -8.94 4.32
C PHE A 544 -26.82 -7.76 3.33
N GLY A 545 -26.69 -8.02 2.03
CA GLY A 545 -26.62 -6.99 0.99
C GLY A 545 -27.90 -6.15 0.84
N LEU A 546 -29.07 -6.71 1.19
CA LEU A 546 -30.35 -5.99 1.24
C LEU A 546 -30.40 -4.89 2.30
N LEU A 547 -29.60 -5.00 3.37
CA LEU A 547 -29.49 -4.01 4.43
C LEU A 547 -28.29 -3.08 4.23
N ALA A 548 -27.16 -3.63 3.79
CA ALA A 548 -25.88 -2.94 3.71
C ALA A 548 -25.78 -1.93 2.55
N TYR A 549 -26.18 -2.31 1.34
CA TYR A 549 -25.98 -1.47 0.15
C TYR A 549 -26.88 -0.23 0.08
N PRO A 550 -28.16 -0.27 0.51
CA PRO A 550 -28.97 0.94 0.65
C PRO A 550 -28.41 1.91 1.71
N ALA A 551 -27.92 1.39 2.85
CA ALA A 551 -27.34 2.21 3.92
C ALA A 551 -26.02 2.89 3.48
N LEU A 552 -25.17 2.17 2.73
CA LEU A 552 -23.96 2.73 2.10
C LEU A 552 -24.30 3.82 1.07
N GLY A 553 -25.37 3.61 0.27
CA GLY A 553 -25.88 4.62 -0.66
C GLY A 553 -26.43 5.87 0.02
N ILE A 554 -27.10 5.73 1.17
CA ILE A 554 -27.57 6.85 2.01
C ILE A 554 -26.39 7.61 2.63
N TYR A 555 -25.38 6.90 3.15
CA TYR A 555 -24.15 7.51 3.66
C TYR A 555 -23.44 8.35 2.60
N LYS A 556 -23.22 7.79 1.40
CA LYS A 556 -22.60 8.50 0.27
C LYS A 556 -23.46 9.68 -0.21
N SER A 557 -24.80 9.55 -0.19
CA SER A 557 -25.72 10.62 -0.56
C SER A 557 -25.75 11.78 0.44
N LEU A 558 -25.46 11.56 1.72
CA LEU A 558 -25.37 12.60 2.76
C LEU A 558 -24.05 13.38 2.72
N VAL A 559 -23.00 12.81 2.11
CA VAL A 559 -21.72 13.48 1.81
C VAL A 559 -21.77 14.24 0.47
N GLY A 560 -22.89 14.15 -0.27
CA GLY A 560 -23.09 14.73 -1.60
C GLY A 560 -23.27 16.26 -1.63
N SER A 561 -22.19 16.99 -1.38
CA SER A 561 -21.90 18.36 -1.83
C SER A 561 -20.38 18.59 -1.63
N LEU A 562 -19.71 19.38 -2.47
CA LEU A 562 -18.24 19.58 -2.37
C LEU A 562 -17.85 19.82 -0.91
N SER A 563 -16.99 18.94 -0.40
CA SER A 563 -16.42 19.04 0.94
C SER A 563 -15.61 20.33 1.08
N LYS A 564 -15.35 20.73 2.33
CA LYS A 564 -14.53 21.92 2.60
C LYS A 564 -13.17 21.83 1.88
N THR A 565 -12.54 20.65 1.88
CA THR A 565 -11.26 20.40 1.21
C THR A 565 -11.39 20.49 -0.31
N GLU A 566 -12.42 19.89 -0.91
CA GLU A 566 -12.63 19.98 -2.36
C GLU A 566 -12.89 21.42 -2.81
N LYS A 567 -13.61 22.22 -2.02
CA LYS A 567 -13.77 23.67 -2.29
C LYS A 567 -12.43 24.40 -2.25
N GLN A 568 -11.59 24.13 -1.25
CA GLN A 568 -10.25 24.72 -1.15
C GLN A 568 -9.35 24.32 -2.33
N ILE A 569 -9.42 23.06 -2.78
CA ILE A 569 -8.67 22.60 -3.96
C ILE A 569 -9.14 23.34 -5.21
N MET A 570 -10.45 23.47 -5.40
CA MET A 570 -11.03 24.21 -6.53
C MET A 570 -10.62 25.68 -6.50
N GLU A 571 -10.70 26.35 -5.35
CA GLU A 571 -10.27 27.74 -5.17
C GLU A 571 -8.78 27.92 -5.47
N ALA A 572 -7.92 27.05 -4.93
CA ALA A 572 -6.48 27.07 -5.18
C ALA A 572 -6.17 26.83 -6.66
N ARG A 573 -6.92 25.94 -7.33
CA ARG A 573 -6.74 25.66 -8.76
C ARG A 573 -7.13 26.86 -9.61
N LEU A 574 -8.24 27.51 -9.31
CA LEU A 574 -8.67 28.72 -10.00
C LEU A 574 -7.65 29.87 -9.81
N ALA A 575 -7.09 30.02 -8.60
CA ALA A 575 -6.05 31.02 -8.34
C ALA A 575 -4.76 30.73 -9.12
N HIS A 576 -4.34 29.46 -9.15
CA HIS A 576 -3.20 29.01 -9.96
C HIS A 576 -3.42 29.29 -11.45
N ASP A 577 -4.57 28.91 -11.98
CA ASP A 577 -4.93 29.12 -13.39
C ASP A 577 -4.95 30.61 -13.75
N ALA A 578 -5.49 31.47 -12.87
CA ALA A 578 -5.48 32.92 -13.04
C ALA A 578 -4.07 33.52 -13.03
N TYR A 579 -3.18 33.00 -12.18
CA TYR A 579 -1.78 33.43 -12.12
C TYR A 579 -1.02 33.08 -13.42
N PHE A 580 -1.06 31.81 -13.83
CA PHE A 580 -0.34 31.36 -15.03
C PHE A 580 -0.90 31.93 -16.33
N ALA A 581 -2.20 32.23 -16.38
CA ALA A 581 -2.78 32.97 -17.49
C ALA A 581 -2.08 34.32 -17.71
N ASN A 582 -1.61 34.99 -16.66
CA ASN A 582 -0.99 36.32 -16.78
C ASN A 582 0.50 36.28 -17.17
N LEU A 583 1.18 35.14 -17.02
CA LEU A 583 2.60 35.01 -17.33
C LEU A 583 2.88 34.74 -18.81
N GLU A 584 1.98 34.03 -19.49
CA GLU A 584 2.21 33.56 -20.86
C GLU A 584 1.22 34.20 -21.85
N PRO A 585 1.66 35.09 -22.75
CA PRO A 585 0.77 35.71 -23.73
C PRO A 585 0.20 34.65 -24.67
N ILE A 586 -1.08 34.78 -25.03
CA ILE A 586 -1.74 33.92 -26.03
C ILE A 586 -1.28 34.37 -27.42
N THR A 587 -0.77 33.45 -28.22
CA THR A 587 -0.40 33.73 -29.61
C THR A 587 -1.63 33.70 -30.52
N ASP A 588 -1.59 34.46 -31.61
CA ASP A 588 -2.68 34.45 -32.60
C ASP A 588 -2.89 33.08 -33.24
N GLN A 589 -1.81 32.28 -33.37
CA GLN A 589 -1.86 30.92 -33.87
C GLN A 589 -2.66 30.00 -32.94
N GLU A 590 -2.38 30.03 -31.64
CA GLU A 590 -3.14 29.25 -30.65
C GLU A 590 -4.61 29.70 -30.62
N MET A 591 -4.85 31.01 -30.66
CA MET A 591 -6.19 31.57 -30.67
C MET A 591 -7.00 31.08 -31.89
N ASN A 592 -6.43 31.18 -33.09
CA ASN A 592 -7.08 30.72 -34.31
C ASN A 592 -7.28 29.20 -34.33
N SER A 593 -6.34 28.44 -33.79
CA SER A 593 -6.46 26.97 -33.66
C SER A 593 -7.63 26.58 -32.75
N VAL A 594 -7.69 27.15 -31.54
CA VAL A 594 -8.74 26.84 -30.56
C VAL A 594 -10.10 27.29 -31.06
N LEU A 595 -10.21 28.51 -31.59
CA LEU A 595 -11.49 29.01 -32.12
C LEU A 595 -11.91 28.27 -33.39
N GLY A 596 -10.95 27.91 -34.25
CA GLY A 596 -11.19 27.09 -35.42
C GLY A 596 -11.78 25.74 -35.03
N GLN A 597 -11.13 25.02 -34.11
CA GLN A 597 -11.61 23.72 -33.62
C GLN A 597 -12.94 23.82 -32.85
N TRP A 598 -13.18 24.93 -32.14
CA TRP A 598 -14.44 25.17 -31.43
C TRP A 598 -15.61 25.51 -32.36
N ARG A 599 -15.34 26.22 -33.48
CA ARG A 599 -16.36 26.70 -34.44
C ARG A 599 -16.58 25.78 -35.65
N SER A 600 -15.60 24.96 -36.03
CA SER A 600 -15.65 24.10 -37.23
C SER A 600 -16.38 22.76 -37.01
N GLU A 601 -16.97 22.56 -35.84
CA GLU A 601 -17.71 21.36 -35.43
C GLU A 601 -19.08 21.72 -34.84
#